data_AF-A0A0C2C5E5-F1
#
_entry.id   AF-A0A0C2C5E5-F1
#
_cell.length_a   1.000
_cell.length_b   1.000
_cell.length_c   1.000
_cell.angle_alpha   90.00
_cell.angle_beta   90.00
_cell.angle_gamma   90.00
#
_symmetry.space_group_name_H-M   'P 1'
#
loop_
_entity.id
_entity.type
_entity.pdbx_description
1 polymer ?
#
loop_
_entity_poly.entity_id
_entity_poly.type
_entity_poly.pdbx_seq_one_letter_code
_entity_poly.pdbx_strand_id
1 'polypeptide(L)'
;LIQLASCGKSSSIRSFQDPCISDARVVLDLIDAIKPNVIDHSLIKSDGSLDSNMENAKYAITCGRKIGAKIYALPEDIVEVKPKMVMTVFACLMARDYMPDMRESAAAPVTPMMS
;
A
#
# COMPACT_ATOMS: atom_id res chain seq x y z
N LEU A 1 -3.37 16.42 4.89
CA LEU A 1 -2.79 15.52 5.91
C LEU A 1 -3.61 14.25 5.91
N ILE A 2 -3.01 13.12 5.55
CA ILE A 2 -3.70 11.83 5.52
C ILE A 2 -3.59 11.24 6.93
N GLN A 3 -4.67 11.24 7.68
CA GLN A 3 -4.70 10.70 9.03
C GLN A 3 -5.01 9.21 8.99
N LEU A 4 -4.05 8.37 9.40
CA LEU A 4 -4.23 6.94 9.71
C LEU A 4 -4.89 6.72 11.09
N ALA A 5 -5.70 7.69 11.54
CA ALA A 5 -6.17 7.80 12.92
C ALA A 5 -7.20 6.74 13.34
N SER A 6 -7.87 6.07 12.40
CA SER A 6 -8.89 5.07 12.74
C SER A 6 -8.33 3.70 13.14
N CYS A 7 -7.00 3.50 13.13
CA CYS A 7 -6.40 2.19 13.42
C CYS A 7 -5.41 2.16 14.60
N GLY A 8 -5.31 3.24 15.40
CA GLY A 8 -4.46 3.25 16.61
C GLY A 8 -2.94 3.14 16.35
N LYS A 9 -2.49 3.31 15.10
CA LYS A 9 -1.07 3.23 14.71
C LYS A 9 -0.50 4.63 14.50
N SER A 10 0.65 4.89 15.10
CA SER A 10 1.23 6.23 15.30
C SER A 10 2.03 6.78 14.10
N SER A 11 1.81 6.23 12.91
CA SER A 11 2.56 6.59 11.69
C SER A 11 1.75 7.64 10.91
N SER A 12 2.25 8.88 10.81
CA SER A 12 1.62 9.95 10.02
C SER A 12 2.65 10.56 9.07
N ILE A 13 2.36 10.53 7.77
CA ILE A 13 3.20 11.18 6.75
C ILE A 13 2.67 12.58 6.44
N ARG A 14 3.57 13.58 6.49
CA ARG A 14 3.24 14.95 6.09
C ARG A 14 3.33 15.14 4.58
N SER A 15 4.15 14.33 3.90
CA SER A 15 4.40 14.37 2.46
C SER A 15 4.73 12.97 1.92
N PHE A 16 4.46 12.72 0.65
CA PHE A 16 4.87 11.48 -0.04
C PHE A 16 6.36 11.45 -0.41
N GLN A 17 7.11 12.47 0.00
CA GLN A 17 8.57 12.59 -0.12
C GLN A 17 9.25 12.43 1.26
N ASP A 18 8.50 12.05 2.29
CA ASP A 18 9.03 11.98 3.65
C ASP A 18 10.03 10.81 3.74
N PRO A 19 11.27 11.04 4.20
CA PRO A 19 12.27 9.99 4.34
C PRO A 19 11.83 8.87 5.29
N CYS A 20 10.87 9.12 6.18
CA CYS A 20 10.26 8.08 7.03
C CYS A 20 9.53 6.99 6.23
N ILE A 21 9.29 7.18 4.93
CA ILE A 21 8.66 6.16 4.05
C ILE A 21 9.69 5.11 3.59
N SER A 22 10.99 5.45 3.62
CA SER A 22 12.06 4.57 3.13
C SER A 22 12.15 3.23 3.87
N ASP A 23 11.64 3.15 5.10
CA ASP A 23 11.60 1.94 5.92
C ASP A 23 10.42 1.00 5.59
N ALA A 24 9.52 1.44 4.69
CA ALA A 24 8.29 0.78 4.29
C ALA A 24 7.29 0.43 5.42
N ARG A 25 7.52 0.87 6.66
CA ARG A 25 6.68 0.52 7.82
C ARG A 25 5.30 1.13 7.71
N VAL A 26 5.22 2.38 7.25
CA VAL A 26 3.93 3.05 7.02
C VAL A 26 3.06 2.32 5.98
N VAL A 27 3.70 1.68 4.99
CA VAL A 27 2.99 0.89 3.97
C VAL A 27 2.45 -0.41 4.58
N LEU A 28 3.25 -1.07 5.41
CA LEU A 28 2.85 -2.27 6.17
C LEU A 28 1.71 -1.96 7.15
N ASP A 29 1.81 -0.86 7.89
CA ASP A 29 0.77 -0.41 8.82
C ASP A 29 -0.55 -0.18 8.11
N LEU A 30 -0.53 0.43 6.92
CA LEU A 30 -1.71 0.64 6.10
C LEU A 30 -2.30 -0.69 5.59
N ILE A 31 -1.46 -1.64 5.15
CA ILE A 31 -1.94 -2.97 4.73
C ILE A 31 -2.64 -3.69 5.87
N ASP A 32 -2.06 -3.67 7.08
CA ASP A 32 -2.65 -4.31 8.25
C ASP A 32 -3.92 -3.58 8.74
N ALA A 33 -4.02 -2.26 8.51
CA ALA A 33 -5.25 -1.51 8.75
C ALA A 33 -6.39 -1.92 7.79
N ILE A 34 -6.06 -2.18 6.51
CA ILE A 34 -7.04 -2.63 5.50
C ILE A 34 -7.48 -4.08 5.75
N LYS A 35 -6.52 -4.94 6.05
CA LYS A 35 -6.78 -6.36 6.33
C LYS A 35 -5.94 -6.84 7.51
N PRO A 36 -6.53 -6.90 8.72
CA PRO A 36 -5.80 -7.34 9.90
C PRO A 36 -5.38 -8.81 9.76
N ASN A 37 -4.26 -9.18 10.40
CA ASN A 37 -3.64 -10.52 10.37
C ASN A 37 -2.92 -10.88 9.04
N VAL A 38 -2.64 -9.91 8.18
CA VAL A 38 -1.83 -10.16 6.97
C VAL A 38 -0.35 -9.92 7.23
N ILE A 39 -0.04 -8.99 8.12
CA ILE A 39 1.33 -8.58 8.45
C ILE A 39 1.80 -9.31 9.70
N ASP A 40 2.97 -9.91 9.60
CA ASP A 40 3.71 -10.43 10.74
C ASP A 40 4.76 -9.40 11.15
N HIS A 41 4.51 -8.73 12.27
CA HIS A 41 5.40 -7.70 12.80
C HIS A 41 6.76 -8.25 13.26
N SER A 42 6.90 -9.58 13.44
CA SER A 42 8.19 -10.19 13.77
C SER A 42 9.19 -10.17 12.60
N LEU A 43 8.68 -10.06 11.37
CA LEU A 43 9.50 -9.98 10.15
C LEU A 43 9.97 -8.56 9.85
N ILE A 44 9.45 -7.55 10.55
CA ILE A 44 9.75 -6.14 10.29
C ILE A 44 11.06 -5.78 10.99
N LYS A 45 12.07 -5.42 10.20
CA LYS A 45 13.36 -4.99 10.72
C LYS A 45 13.36 -3.49 11.02
N SER A 46 13.97 -3.13 12.14
CA SER A 46 13.98 -1.75 12.69
C SER A 46 15.39 -1.18 12.86
N ASP A 47 16.39 -1.84 12.30
CA ASP A 47 17.81 -1.51 12.46
C ASP A 47 18.26 -0.30 11.62
N GLY A 48 17.38 0.23 10.75
CA GLY A 48 17.66 1.40 9.90
C GLY A 48 18.66 1.12 8.78
N SER A 49 19.02 -0.15 8.56
CA SER A 49 19.91 -0.54 7.47
C SER A 49 19.18 -0.48 6.12
N LEU A 50 19.90 -0.13 5.06
CA LEU A 50 19.35 -0.14 3.70
C LEU A 50 18.85 -1.53 3.29
N ASP A 51 19.55 -2.59 3.70
CA ASP A 51 19.17 -3.97 3.41
C ASP A 51 17.84 -4.34 4.08
N SER A 52 17.68 -3.97 5.35
CA SER A 52 16.45 -4.16 6.12
C SER A 52 15.28 -3.33 5.58
N ASN A 53 15.52 -2.09 5.15
CA ASN A 53 14.52 -1.27 4.46
C ASN A 53 14.07 -1.93 3.15
N MET A 54 15.01 -2.51 2.40
CA MET A 54 14.73 -3.23 1.17
C MET A 54 13.91 -4.50 1.41
N GLU A 55 14.23 -5.26 2.46
CA GLU A 55 13.45 -6.43 2.87
C GLU A 55 12.04 -6.04 3.33
N ASN A 56 11.90 -5.00 4.14
CA ASN A 56 10.60 -4.46 4.55
C ASN A 56 9.77 -4.01 3.34
N ALA A 57 10.38 -3.34 2.35
CA ALA A 57 9.71 -2.90 1.13
C ALA A 57 9.25 -4.08 0.25
N LYS A 58 10.09 -5.10 0.09
CA LYS A 58 9.72 -6.36 -0.60
C LYS A 58 8.54 -7.05 0.10
N TYR A 59 8.58 -7.09 1.43
CA TYR A 59 7.52 -7.66 2.24
C TYR A 59 6.21 -6.87 2.09
N ALA A 60 6.27 -5.54 2.15
CA ALA A 60 5.12 -4.66 1.98
C ALA A 60 4.44 -4.85 0.62
N ILE A 61 5.21 -4.88 -0.47
CA ILE A 61 4.67 -5.10 -1.82
C ILE A 61 4.00 -6.48 -1.93
N THR A 62 4.65 -7.51 -1.37
CA THR A 62 4.12 -8.88 -1.37
C THR A 62 2.78 -8.96 -0.63
N CYS A 63 2.71 -8.40 0.58
CA CYS A 63 1.49 -8.35 1.38
C CYS A 63 0.39 -7.50 0.72
N GLY A 64 0.74 -6.34 0.15
CA GLY A 64 -0.20 -5.49 -0.57
C GLY A 64 -0.81 -6.20 -1.78
N ARG A 65 -0.01 -6.93 -2.56
CA ARG A 65 -0.51 -7.76 -3.66
C ARG A 65 -1.36 -8.94 -3.18
N LYS A 66 -1.00 -9.55 -2.04
CA LYS A 66 -1.76 -10.64 -1.41
C LYS A 66 -3.18 -10.22 -1.02
N ILE A 67 -3.38 -8.95 -0.63
CA ILE A 67 -4.72 -8.39 -0.38
C ILE A 67 -5.42 -7.86 -1.65
N GLY A 68 -4.79 -8.03 -2.81
CA GLY A 68 -5.32 -7.68 -4.12
C GLY A 68 -4.97 -6.27 -4.60
N ALA A 69 -4.17 -5.48 -3.89
CA ALA A 69 -3.77 -4.15 -4.37
C ALA A 69 -2.91 -4.28 -5.64
N LYS A 70 -3.23 -3.50 -6.67
CA LYS A 70 -2.52 -3.50 -7.97
C LYS A 70 -1.24 -2.66 -7.89
N ILE A 71 -0.29 -3.11 -7.08
CA ILE A 71 0.96 -2.38 -6.83
C ILE A 71 1.98 -2.68 -7.94
N TYR A 72 2.38 -1.64 -8.67
CA TYR A 72 3.39 -1.70 -9.74
C TYR A 72 4.76 -1.15 -9.32
N ALA A 73 4.88 -0.60 -8.11
CA ALA A 73 6.15 -0.11 -7.58
C ALA A 73 7.13 -1.25 -7.31
N LEU A 74 8.41 -0.96 -7.52
CA LEU A 74 9.51 -1.82 -7.10
C LEU A 74 9.90 -1.50 -5.65
N PRO A 75 10.51 -2.45 -4.91
CA PRO A 75 11.02 -2.20 -3.57
C PRO A 75 11.97 -1.00 -3.51
N GLU A 76 12.82 -0.86 -4.52
CA GLU A 76 13.79 0.23 -4.66
C GLU A 76 13.08 1.59 -4.75
N ASP A 77 11.93 1.67 -5.41
CA ASP A 77 11.17 2.91 -5.53
C ASP A 77 10.61 3.40 -4.17
N ILE A 78 10.35 2.47 -3.24
CA ILE A 78 9.89 2.79 -1.89
C ILE A 78 11.08 3.24 -1.02
N VAL A 79 12.19 2.49 -1.06
CA VAL A 79 13.40 2.82 -0.29
C VAL A 79 14.01 4.16 -0.72
N GLU A 80 14.01 4.46 -2.02
CA GLU A 80 14.43 5.75 -2.58
C GLU A 80 13.37 6.86 -2.43
N VAL A 81 12.19 6.52 -1.90
CA VAL A 81 11.05 7.43 -1.70
C VAL A 81 10.70 8.20 -2.98
N LYS A 82 10.52 7.48 -4.10
CA LYS A 82 10.10 8.12 -5.37
C LYS A 82 8.66 8.59 -5.24
N PRO A 83 8.39 9.91 -5.21
CA PRO A 83 7.05 10.40 -4.85
C PRO A 83 5.93 9.90 -5.76
N LYS A 84 6.18 9.76 -7.07
CA LYS A 84 5.18 9.21 -8.01
C LYS A 84 4.83 7.76 -7.71
N MET A 85 5.84 6.93 -7.43
CA MET A 85 5.64 5.50 -7.16
C MET A 85 5.01 5.30 -5.79
N VAL A 86 5.53 5.97 -4.76
CA VAL A 86 4.98 5.93 -3.40
C VAL A 86 3.51 6.38 -3.39
N MET A 87 3.18 7.50 -4.04
CA MET A 87 1.79 7.98 -4.13
C MET A 87 0.86 6.94 -4.77
N THR A 88 1.30 6.27 -5.84
CA THR A 88 0.47 5.23 -6.49
C THR A 88 0.29 4.00 -5.60
N VAL A 89 1.29 3.59 -4.81
CA VAL A 89 1.14 2.51 -3.82
C VAL A 89 0.04 2.82 -2.81
N PHE A 90 0.09 4.02 -2.20
CA PHE A 90 -0.93 4.46 -1.24
C PHE A 90 -2.31 4.54 -1.87
N ALA A 91 -2.42 5.08 -3.09
CA ALA A 91 -3.68 5.13 -3.82
C ALA A 91 -4.25 3.74 -4.11
N CYS A 92 -3.41 2.78 -4.52
CA CYS A 92 -3.83 1.40 -4.77
C CYS A 92 -4.29 0.67 -3.50
N LEU A 93 -3.70 0.98 -2.35
CA LEU A 93 -4.10 0.43 -1.06
C LEU A 93 -5.42 1.06 -0.57
N MET A 94 -5.55 2.39 -0.62
CA MET A 94 -6.80 3.07 -0.24
C MET A 94 -7.96 2.71 -1.16
N ALA A 95 -7.72 2.55 -2.47
CA ALA A 95 -8.76 2.09 -3.39
C ALA A 95 -9.27 0.69 -3.04
N ARG A 96 -8.45 -0.15 -2.38
CA ARG A 96 -8.90 -1.44 -1.85
C ARG A 96 -9.72 -1.31 -0.57
N ASP A 97 -9.37 -0.37 0.31
CA ASP A 97 -10.12 -0.08 1.54
C ASP A 97 -11.51 0.52 1.25
N TYR A 98 -11.56 1.51 0.36
CA TYR A 98 -12.76 2.28 0.06
C TYR A 98 -13.72 1.57 -0.91
N MET A 99 -13.31 0.43 -1.47
CA MET A 99 -14.18 -0.42 -2.30
C MET A 99 -14.46 -1.74 -1.58
N PRO A 100 -15.38 -1.76 -0.59
CA PRO A 100 -15.97 -3.00 -0.14
C PRO A 100 -16.82 -3.52 -1.31
N ASP A 101 -16.35 -4.58 -1.96
CA ASP A 101 -17.12 -5.40 -2.90
C ASP A 101 -17.69 -4.71 -4.17
N MET A 102 -16.82 -4.26 -5.08
CA MET A 102 -17.20 -4.08 -6.50
C MET A 102 -16.94 -5.38 -7.28
N ARG A 103 -17.53 -6.48 -6.82
CA ARG A 103 -17.63 -7.69 -7.64
C ARG A 103 -19.04 -7.78 -8.23
N GLU A 104 -19.48 -6.74 -8.94
CA GLU A 104 -20.44 -6.81 -10.07
C GLU A 104 -20.66 -5.39 -10.65
N SER A 105 -19.82 -4.91 -11.56
CA SER A 105 -20.28 -3.88 -12.54
C SER A 105 -19.41 -3.76 -13.79
N ALA A 106 -18.56 -4.75 -14.05
CA ALA A 106 -17.88 -4.87 -15.34
C ALA A 106 -18.66 -5.86 -16.21
N ALA A 107 -19.72 -5.35 -16.86
CA ALA A 107 -20.28 -5.76 -18.14
C ALA A 107 -21.82 -5.60 -18.15
N ALA A 108 -22.31 -4.37 -18.27
CA ALA A 108 -23.59 -4.21 -18.96
C ALA A 108 -23.35 -4.68 -20.42
N PRO A 109 -24.14 -5.61 -20.97
CA PRO A 109 -24.01 -5.98 -22.37
C PRO A 109 -24.30 -4.74 -23.21
N VAL A 110 -23.31 -4.27 -23.98
CA VAL A 110 -23.55 -3.29 -25.03
C VAL A 110 -24.53 -3.93 -26.01
N THR A 111 -25.80 -3.55 -25.92
CA THR A 111 -26.79 -3.94 -26.93
C THR A 111 -26.38 -3.20 -28.19
N PRO A 112 -26.07 -3.88 -29.31
CA PRO A 112 -25.90 -3.18 -30.56
C PRO A 112 -27.26 -2.55 -30.88
N MET A 113 -27.32 -1.23 -30.92
CA MET A 113 -28.47 -0.54 -31.49
C MET A 113 -28.48 -0.90 -32.97
N MET A 114 -29.38 -1.82 -33.34
CA MET A 114 -29.70 -2.11 -34.73
C MET A 114 -30.55 -0.93 -35.21
N SER A 115 -30.01 -0.14 -36.14
CA SER A 115 -30.76 0.84 -36.94
C SER A 115 -31.65 0.16 -37.96
#